data_AF-A0A416E8G6-F1
#
_entry.id   AF-A0A416E8G6-F1
#
_cell.length_a   1.000
_cell.length_b   1.000
_cell.length_c   1.000
_cell.angle_alpha   90.00
_cell.angle_beta   90.00
_cell.angle_gamma   90.00
#
_symmetry.space_group_name_H-M   'P 1'
#
loop_
_entity.id
_entity.type
_entity.pdbx_description
1 polymer ?
#
loop_
_entity_poly.entity_id
_entity_poly.type
_entity_poly.pdbx_seq_one_letter_code
_entity_poly.pdbx_strand_id
1 'polypeptide(L)'
;MERKVMKKSKGKKGNGGFSLVELIIVIAIMAVLVGVLAPQYLSYIHKAKVAADQANLKNYYTEIQMDYITTGKYNSMVPTVQNSPADYMQREIHFLNGQTVKLKAGYFAVTEDTRSQGGYNLCYHCDLCTAADADEQTKQKHLETCMITFL
;
A
#
# COMPACT_ATOMS: atom_id res chain seq x y z
N MET A 1 3.52 -77.34 35.86
CA MET A 1 3.68 -76.02 36.50
C MET A 1 5.00 -75.50 35.97
N GLU A 2 5.10 -74.39 35.24
CA GLU A 2 5.04 -73.00 35.72
C GLU A 2 4.63 -72.03 34.59
N ARG A 3 3.82 -71.01 34.89
CA ARG A 3 3.49 -69.93 33.93
C ARG A 3 4.42 -68.75 34.15
N LYS A 4 5.25 -68.40 33.15
CA LYS A 4 6.03 -67.15 33.13
C LYS A 4 5.07 -65.96 33.00
N VAL A 5 4.99 -65.14 34.04
CA VAL A 5 4.26 -63.86 34.01
C VAL A 5 5.11 -62.84 33.26
N MET A 6 4.66 -62.42 32.07
CA MET A 6 5.27 -61.31 31.32
C MET A 6 4.98 -59.97 32.01
N LYS A 7 6.01 -59.38 32.63
CA LYS A 7 6.00 -58.00 33.14
C LYS A 7 5.98 -57.02 31.96
N LYS A 8 4.83 -56.37 31.74
CA LYS A 8 4.68 -55.29 30.76
C LYS A 8 5.41 -54.04 31.26
N SER A 9 6.56 -53.74 30.66
CA SER A 9 7.26 -52.46 30.83
C SER A 9 6.36 -51.32 30.35
N LYS A 10 5.86 -50.48 31.26
CA LYS A 10 5.22 -49.21 30.93
C LYS A 10 6.32 -48.26 30.46
N GLY A 11 6.41 -48.05 29.14
CA GLY A 11 7.23 -46.98 28.59
C GLY A 11 6.85 -45.65 29.24
N LYS A 12 7.80 -45.00 29.91
CA LYS A 12 7.64 -43.63 30.41
C LYS A 12 7.38 -42.74 29.20
N LYS A 13 6.13 -42.34 28.97
CA LYS A 13 5.84 -41.18 28.14
C LYS A 13 6.48 -39.99 28.84
N GLY A 14 7.55 -39.47 28.25
CA GLY A 14 8.22 -38.29 28.75
C GLY A 14 7.24 -37.12 28.72
N ASN A 15 6.85 -36.64 29.89
CA ASN A 15 6.19 -35.34 30.01
C ASN A 15 7.26 -34.26 29.81
N GLY A 16 7.66 -34.03 28.56
CA GLY A 16 8.49 -32.90 28.18
C GLY A 16 7.62 -31.64 28.13
N GLY A 17 7.37 -31.04 29.30
CA GLY A 17 6.80 -29.70 29.39
C GLY A 17 7.90 -28.65 29.17
N PHE A 18 7.57 -27.59 28.44
CA PHE A 18 8.44 -26.41 28.29
C PHE A 18 8.75 -25.83 29.68
N SER A 19 10.02 -25.54 29.96
CA SER A 19 10.38 -24.82 31.17
C SER A 19 9.89 -23.37 31.08
N LEU A 20 9.39 -22.81 32.19
CA LEU A 20 9.03 -21.39 32.27
C LEU A 20 10.21 -20.49 31.89
N VAL A 21 11.43 -20.91 32.25
CA VAL A 21 12.66 -20.19 31.93
C VAL A 21 12.94 -20.22 30.43
N GLU A 22 12.72 -21.36 29.77
CA GLU A 22 12.89 -21.48 28.31
C GLU A 22 11.93 -20.54 27.57
N LEU A 23 10.69 -20.42 28.04
CA LEU A 23 9.71 -19.50 27.46
C LEU A 23 10.12 -18.03 27.67
N ILE A 24 10.62 -17.67 28.86
CA ILE A 24 11.04 -16.29 29.18
C ILE A 24 12.22 -15.84 28.31
N ILE A 25 13.19 -16.72 28.06
CA ILE A 25 14.35 -16.40 27.20
C ILE A 25 13.87 -16.18 25.76
N VAL A 26 12.92 -16.99 25.27
CA VAL A 26 12.38 -16.84 23.91
C VAL A 26 11.66 -15.50 23.74
N ILE A 27 10.77 -15.11 24.66
CA ILE A 27 10.08 -13.81 24.56
C ILE A 27 11.05 -12.63 24.67
N ALA A 28 12.12 -12.76 25.45
CA ALA A 28 13.15 -11.73 25.58
C ALA A 28 13.89 -11.51 24.24
N ILE A 29 14.28 -12.58 23.56
CA ILE A 29 14.92 -12.49 22.23
C ILE A 29 13.93 -11.92 21.20
N MET A 30 12.67 -12.36 21.21
CA MET A 30 11.64 -11.84 20.30
C MET A 30 11.39 -10.33 20.50
N ALA A 31 11.40 -9.84 21.74
CA ALA A 31 11.24 -8.42 22.05
C ALA A 31 12.37 -7.57 21.44
N VAL A 32 13.62 -8.03 21.54
CA VAL A 32 14.78 -7.33 20.95
C VAL A 32 14.68 -7.31 19.43
N LEU A 33 14.34 -8.45 18.80
CA LEU A 33 14.21 -8.54 17.35
C LEU A 33 13.10 -7.61 16.80
N VAL A 34 11.93 -7.60 17.44
CA VAL A 34 10.82 -6.70 17.03
C VAL A 34 11.22 -5.24 17.21
N GLY A 35 11.94 -4.90 18.29
CA GLY A 35 12.40 -3.54 18.55
C GLY A 35 13.28 -2.96 17.43
N VAL A 36 14.21 -3.76 16.89
CA VAL A 36 15.08 -3.34 15.79
C VAL A 36 14.34 -3.26 14.45
N LEU A 37 13.36 -4.15 14.21
CA LEU A 37 12.64 -4.24 12.94
C LEU A 37 11.50 -3.23 12.77
N ALA A 38 10.91 -2.75 13.88
CA ALA A 38 9.74 -1.87 13.86
C ALA A 38 9.88 -0.61 12.97
N PRO A 39 10.93 0.23 13.07
CA PRO A 39 11.00 1.47 12.29
C PRO A 39 11.14 1.21 10.79
N GLN A 40 11.87 0.18 10.42
CA GLN A 40 12.07 -0.21 9.02
C GLN A 40 10.75 -0.69 8.40
N TYR A 41 10.00 -1.52 9.12
CA TYR A 41 8.73 -2.09 8.65
C TYR A 41 7.67 -1.02 8.33
N LEU A 42 7.58 0.05 9.14
CA LEU A 42 6.63 1.15 8.91
C LEU A 42 6.88 1.87 7.56
N SER A 43 8.14 2.10 7.20
CA SER A 43 8.49 2.72 5.91
C SER A 43 8.15 1.82 4.72
N TYR A 44 8.35 0.50 4.85
CA TYR A 44 7.99 -0.46 3.79
C TYR A 44 6.49 -0.52 3.55
N ILE A 45 5.67 -0.52 4.61
CA ILE A 45 4.20 -0.50 4.46
C ILE A 45 3.76 0.73 3.67
N HIS A 46 4.33 1.89 3.98
CA HIS A 46 4.00 3.12 3.26
C HIS A 46 4.34 3.01 1.77
N LYS A 47 5.55 2.56 1.44
CA LYS A 47 5.96 2.33 0.04
C LYS A 47 5.04 1.33 -0.68
N ALA A 48 4.61 0.27 0.00
CA ALA A 48 3.67 -0.70 -0.57
C ALA A 48 2.29 -0.09 -0.85
N LYS A 49 1.81 0.81 0.03
CA LYS A 49 0.56 1.55 -0.21
C LYS A 49 0.68 2.47 -1.41
N VAL A 50 1.78 3.25 -1.51
CA VAL A 50 2.04 4.12 -2.65
C VAL A 50 2.10 3.32 -3.96
N ALA A 51 2.82 2.20 -3.98
CA ALA A 51 2.90 1.35 -5.17
C ALA A 51 1.53 0.79 -5.60
N ALA A 52 0.67 0.44 -4.63
CA ALA A 52 -0.69 -0.01 -4.92
C ALA A 52 -1.55 1.11 -5.52
N ASP A 53 -1.45 2.33 -4.97
CA ASP A 53 -2.14 3.50 -5.48
C ASP A 53 -1.69 3.84 -6.90
N GLN A 54 -0.39 3.81 -7.17
CA GLN A 54 0.18 4.03 -8.50
C GLN A 54 -0.30 3.00 -9.53
N ALA A 55 -0.41 1.73 -9.15
CA ALA A 55 -0.94 0.68 -10.03
C ALA A 55 -2.42 0.93 -10.37
N ASN A 56 -3.23 1.30 -9.37
CA ASN A 56 -4.64 1.63 -9.59
C ASN A 56 -4.80 2.86 -10.49
N LEU A 57 -4.02 3.91 -10.25
CA LEU A 57 -4.06 5.14 -11.04
C LEU A 57 -3.58 4.94 -12.48
N LYS A 58 -2.59 4.07 -12.71
CA LYS A 58 -2.15 3.71 -14.06
C LYS A 58 -3.25 3.03 -14.86
N ASN A 59 -3.98 2.10 -14.22
CA ASN A 59 -5.12 1.43 -14.84
C ASN A 59 -6.24 2.44 -15.15
N TYR A 60 -6.55 3.32 -14.19
CA TYR A 60 -7.53 4.37 -14.38
C TYR A 60 -7.16 5.35 -15.50
N TYR A 61 -5.91 5.81 -15.54
CA TYR A 61 -5.39 6.67 -16.61
C TYR A 61 -5.57 6.02 -17.99
N THR A 62 -5.24 4.73 -18.10
CA THR A 62 -5.40 3.98 -19.35
C THR A 62 -6.87 3.89 -19.76
N GLU A 63 -7.77 3.66 -18.81
CA GLU A 63 -9.21 3.61 -19.06
C GLU A 63 -9.75 4.94 -19.62
N ILE A 64 -9.48 6.06 -18.93
CA ILE A 64 -9.97 7.38 -19.34
C ILE A 64 -9.32 7.84 -20.66
N GLN A 65 -8.04 7.51 -20.88
CA GLN A 65 -7.35 7.86 -22.12
C GLN A 65 -7.90 7.07 -23.31
N MET A 66 -8.20 5.78 -23.13
CA MET A 66 -8.82 4.95 -24.17
C MET A 66 -10.25 5.38 -24.49
N ASP A 67 -11.03 5.79 -23.49
CA ASP A 67 -12.35 6.38 -23.68
C ASP A 67 -12.27 7.66 -24.52
N TYR A 68 -11.31 8.54 -24.22
CA TYR A 68 -11.06 9.75 -25.00
C TYR A 68 -10.65 9.44 -26.45
N ILE A 69 -9.72 8.50 -26.66
CA ILE A 69 -9.28 8.10 -28.02
C ILE A 69 -10.45 7.53 -28.83
N THR A 70 -11.37 6.81 -28.19
CA THR A 70 -12.51 6.17 -28.85
C THR A 70 -13.64 7.16 -29.16
N THR A 71 -13.97 8.04 -28.22
CA THR A 71 -15.11 8.96 -28.32
C THR A 71 -14.74 10.32 -28.91
N GLY A 72 -13.47 10.71 -28.79
CA GLY A 72 -12.96 12.05 -29.11
C GLY A 72 -13.49 13.14 -28.17
N LYS A 73 -14.07 12.78 -27.02
CA LYS A 73 -14.72 13.72 -26.09
C LYS A 73 -14.29 13.48 -24.66
N TYR A 74 -14.25 14.55 -23.88
CA TYR A 74 -14.07 14.48 -22.44
C TYR A 74 -15.32 13.93 -21.76
N ASN A 75 -15.11 13.04 -20.80
CA ASN A 75 -16.17 12.35 -20.10
C ASN A 75 -16.50 13.09 -18.80
N SER A 76 -17.74 13.52 -18.64
CA SER A 76 -18.19 14.28 -17.45
C SER A 76 -18.11 13.48 -16.14
N MET A 77 -17.94 12.15 -16.21
CA MET A 77 -17.72 11.32 -15.02
C MET A 77 -16.29 11.40 -14.49
N VAL A 78 -15.34 11.85 -15.31
CA VAL A 78 -13.96 12.06 -14.87
C VAL A 78 -13.91 13.36 -14.08
N PRO A 79 -13.52 13.34 -12.79
CA PRO A 79 -13.39 14.57 -12.00
C PRO A 79 -12.16 15.33 -12.48
N THR A 80 -12.36 16.25 -13.41
CA THR A 80 -11.30 17.13 -13.90
C THR A 80 -11.20 18.36 -13.00
N VAL A 81 -9.97 18.86 -12.84
CA VAL A 81 -9.69 20.06 -12.07
C VAL A 81 -10.29 21.26 -12.78
N GLN A 82 -11.37 21.83 -12.21
CA GLN A 82 -12.08 22.92 -12.86
C GLN A 82 -11.90 24.24 -12.12
N ASN A 83 -12.15 24.31 -10.81
CA ASN A 83 -11.98 25.55 -10.03
C ASN A 83 -12.00 25.37 -8.50
N SER A 84 -12.12 24.14 -7.98
CA SER A 84 -12.17 23.92 -6.53
C SER A 84 -10.85 23.36 -6.00
N PRO A 85 -10.37 23.79 -4.81
CA PRO A 85 -9.24 23.17 -4.14
C PRO A 85 -9.42 21.66 -3.91
N ALA A 86 -10.68 21.21 -3.77
CA ALA A 86 -11.01 19.80 -3.60
C ALA A 86 -10.73 18.96 -4.86
N ASP A 87 -10.76 19.55 -6.05
CA ASP A 87 -10.51 18.85 -7.32
C ASP A 87 -9.05 18.38 -7.43
N TYR A 88 -8.15 19.05 -6.71
CA TYR A 88 -6.72 18.72 -6.67
C TYR A 88 -6.37 17.61 -5.67
N MET A 89 -7.32 17.17 -4.85
CA MET A 89 -7.09 16.23 -3.74
C MET A 89 -8.06 15.04 -3.77
N GLN A 90 -8.24 14.43 -4.94
CA GLN A 90 -9.08 13.23 -5.07
C GLN A 90 -8.42 12.04 -4.39
N ARG A 91 -9.17 11.35 -3.51
CA ARG A 91 -8.69 10.12 -2.82
C ARG A 91 -9.47 8.88 -3.22
N GLU A 92 -10.47 9.03 -4.07
CA GLU A 92 -11.29 7.94 -4.57
C GLU A 92 -11.28 7.99 -6.10
N ILE A 93 -10.94 6.85 -6.71
CA ILE A 93 -11.01 6.65 -8.14
C ILE A 93 -12.40 6.10 -8.45
N HIS A 94 -13.14 6.79 -9.32
CA HIS A 94 -14.37 6.29 -9.90
C HIS A 94 -14.09 5.82 -11.32
N PHE A 95 -13.93 4.51 -11.51
CA PHE A 95 -13.72 3.92 -12.82
C PHE A 95 -14.97 4.08 -13.69
N LEU A 96 -14.78 4.13 -15.01
CA LEU A 96 -15.90 4.28 -15.95
C LEU A 96 -16.84 3.07 -15.92
N ASN A 97 -16.36 1.91 -15.47
CA ASN A 97 -17.16 0.72 -15.21
C ASN A 97 -18.01 0.78 -13.91
N GLY A 98 -17.96 1.88 -13.15
CA GLY A 98 -18.69 2.08 -11.89
C GLY A 98 -17.99 1.55 -10.65
N GLN A 99 -16.83 0.89 -10.77
CA GLN A 99 -16.02 0.49 -9.64
C GLN A 99 -15.43 1.72 -8.96
N THR A 100 -15.41 1.71 -7.62
CA THR A 100 -14.74 2.76 -6.84
C THR A 100 -13.58 2.17 -6.05
N VAL A 101 -12.42 2.82 -6.10
CA VAL A 101 -11.22 2.42 -5.34
C VAL A 101 -10.70 3.60 -4.55
N LYS A 102 -10.58 3.42 -3.23
CA LYS A 102 -9.98 4.43 -2.35
C LYS A 102 -8.46 4.28 -2.31
N LEU A 103 -7.75 5.39 -2.47
CA LEU A 103 -6.31 5.46 -2.32
C LEU A 103 -5.90 5.29 -0.85
N LYS A 104 -4.70 4.74 -0.64
CA LYS A 104 -4.19 4.34 0.67
C LYS A 104 -3.15 5.28 1.26
N ALA A 105 -2.41 6.03 0.44
CA ALA A 105 -1.24 6.81 0.85
C ALA A 105 -1.12 8.17 0.15
N GLY A 106 -2.12 8.59 -0.61
CA GLY A 106 -2.07 9.86 -1.31
C GLY A 106 -3.39 10.31 -1.92
N TYR A 107 -3.25 11.29 -2.80
CA TYR A 107 -4.32 11.87 -3.59
C TYR A 107 -3.85 12.09 -5.02
N PHE A 108 -4.80 12.21 -5.94
CA PHE A 108 -4.52 12.47 -7.34
C PHE A 108 -5.37 13.63 -7.86
N ALA A 109 -4.96 14.15 -9.02
CA ALA A 109 -5.66 15.17 -9.76
C ALA A 109 -5.61 14.82 -11.25
N VAL A 110 -6.70 15.11 -11.96
CA VAL A 110 -6.79 14.89 -13.41
C VAL A 110 -7.05 16.23 -14.09
N THR A 111 -6.29 16.53 -15.14
CA THR A 111 -6.51 17.71 -15.98
C THR A 111 -6.71 17.28 -17.43
N GLU A 112 -7.40 18.10 -18.21
CA GLU A 112 -7.60 17.87 -19.64
C GLU A 112 -6.43 18.47 -20.41
N ASP A 113 -5.76 17.69 -21.26
CA ASP A 113 -4.75 18.20 -22.18
C ASP A 113 -5.42 18.79 -23.42
N THR A 114 -5.71 20.08 -23.37
CA THR A 114 -6.24 20.84 -24.52
C THR A 114 -5.16 21.42 -25.42
N ARG A 115 -3.87 21.25 -25.08
CA ARG A 115 -2.74 21.90 -25.77
C ARG A 115 -1.98 20.98 -26.73
N SER A 116 -2.08 19.66 -26.54
CA SER A 116 -1.36 18.67 -27.36
C SER A 116 -2.32 17.86 -28.25
N GLN A 117 -2.26 16.52 -28.24
CA GLN A 117 -3.13 15.64 -29.05
C GLN A 117 -4.53 15.42 -28.44
N GLY A 118 -4.85 16.06 -27.33
CA GLY A 118 -6.05 15.76 -26.56
C GLY A 118 -5.86 14.58 -25.61
N GLY A 119 -6.60 14.56 -24.51
CA GLY A 119 -6.54 13.49 -23.53
C GLY A 119 -6.46 14.01 -22.11
N TYR A 120 -6.03 13.16 -21.18
CA TYR A 120 -5.93 13.53 -19.78
C TYR A 120 -4.48 13.62 -19.34
N ASN A 121 -4.18 14.47 -18.36
CA ASN A 121 -2.99 14.36 -17.55
C ASN A 121 -3.41 13.94 -16.15
N LEU A 122 -2.70 12.99 -15.56
CA LEU A 122 -2.99 12.53 -14.19
C LEU A 122 -1.75 12.73 -13.32
N CYS A 123 -1.90 13.49 -12.23
CA CYS A 123 -0.85 13.73 -11.26
C CYS A 123 -1.20 13.03 -9.95
N TYR A 124 -0.24 12.31 -9.37
CA TYR A 124 -0.36 11.68 -8.05
C TYR A 124 0.62 12.29 -7.05
N HIS A 125 0.14 12.55 -5.84
CA HIS A 125 0.93 13.03 -4.71
C HIS A 125 0.68 12.16 -3.49
N CYS A 126 1.74 11.79 -2.80
CA CYS A 126 1.66 11.01 -1.58
C CYS A 126 1.65 11.92 -0.34
N ASP A 127 0.86 11.55 0.67
CA ASP A 127 0.63 12.33 1.90
C ASP A 127 1.91 12.65 2.67
N LEU A 128 2.91 11.74 2.66
CA LEU A 128 4.21 11.99 3.30
C LEU A 128 5.09 13.01 2.55
N CYS A 129 4.85 13.23 1.26
CA CYS A 129 5.61 14.20 0.45
C CYS A 129 5.13 15.63 0.73
N THR A 130 3.86 15.75 1.12
CA THR A 130 3.16 17.03 1.33
C THR A 130 2.97 17.36 2.81
N ALA A 131 3.51 16.54 3.70
CA ALA A 131 3.50 16.75 5.14
C ALA A 131 4.29 18.03 5.49
N ALA A 132 3.65 18.95 6.22
CA ALA A 132 4.22 20.26 6.54
C ALA A 132 5.47 20.17 7.43
N ASP A 133 5.58 19.10 8.20
CA ASP A 133 6.63 18.77 9.17
C ASP A 133 7.74 17.87 8.62
N ALA A 134 7.64 17.40 7.36
CA ALA A 134 8.70 16.62 6.73
C ALA A 134 9.94 17.49 6.45
N ASP A 135 11.11 16.98 6.80
CA ASP A 135 12.40 17.59 6.48
C ASP A 135 12.59 17.69 4.95
N GLU A 136 13.26 18.77 4.52
CA GLU A 136 13.41 19.13 3.10
C GLU A 136 14.07 18.01 2.28
N GLN A 137 14.98 17.26 2.89
CA GLN A 137 15.66 16.13 2.27
C GLN A 137 14.73 14.93 2.06
N THR A 138 13.84 14.65 3.02
CA THR A 138 12.77 13.65 2.87
C THR A 138 11.77 14.08 1.80
N LYS A 139 11.39 15.37 1.76
CA LYS A 139 10.50 15.91 0.69
C LYS A 139 11.10 15.72 -0.69
N GLN A 140 12.37 16.10 -0.91
CA GLN A 140 13.03 15.96 -2.21
C GLN A 140 13.13 14.50 -2.67
N LYS A 141 13.50 13.59 -1.77
CA LYS A 141 13.59 12.15 -2.07
C LYS A 141 12.22 11.55 -2.40
N HIS A 142 11.18 12.02 -1.73
CA HIS A 142 9.81 11.59 -1.96
C HIS A 142 9.21 12.20 -3.24
N LEU A 143 9.55 13.44 -3.60
CA LEU A 143 9.13 14.08 -4.85
C LEU A 143 9.56 13.26 -6.07
N GLU A 144 10.81 12.79 -6.12
CA GLU A 144 11.29 11.97 -7.25
C GLU A 144 10.71 10.55 -7.29
N THR A 145 10.35 9.99 -6.13
CA THR A 145 9.93 8.57 -6.04
C THR A 145 8.41 8.39 -5.99
N CYS A 146 7.67 9.40 -5.54
CA CYS A 146 6.25 9.30 -5.24
C CYS A 146 5.38 10.23 -6.08
N MET A 147 5.92 11.28 -6.71
CA MET A 147 5.18 12.06 -7.70
C MET A 147 5.18 11.29 -9.01
N ILE A 148 3.99 10.97 -9.53
CA ILE A 148 3.85 10.41 -10.87
C ILE A 148 2.90 11.29 -11.66
N THR A 149 3.38 11.70 -12.82
CA THR A 149 2.56 12.37 -13.82
C THR A 149 2.44 11.46 -15.03
N PHE A 150 1.21 11.13 -15.39
CA PHE A 150 0.88 10.50 -16.66
C PHE A 150 0.46 11.62 -17.62
N LEU A 151 1.10 11.66 -18.80
CA LEU A 151 0.88 12.60 -19.89
C LEU A 151 0.48 11.84 -21.16
#